data_AF-A0AAU0VEW3-F1
#
_entry.id   AF-A0AAU0VEW3-F1
#
_cell.length_a   1.000
_cell.length_b   1.000
_cell.length_c   1.000
_cell.angle_alpha   90.00
_cell.angle_beta   90.00
_cell.angle_gamma   90.00
#
_symmetry.space_group_name_H-M   'P 1'
#
loop_
_entity.id
_entity.type
_entity.pdbx_description
1 polymer ?
#
loop_
_entity_poly.entity_id
_entity_poly.type
_entity_poly.pdbx_seq_one_letter_code
_entity_poly.pdbx_strand_id
1 'polypeptide(L)'
;MFELHRRTPQDLERTGHEFVRDIEAFVAGTIAASTPLSTPASLIERAWELNDSYSDWLFWGASGMPMTGEQIAAHAEAAADYLRTAGWNPSYKAGRGINDALTYAVNTDPGSRFSTDTRLALRSIFELLIRALTGAPFADSVIWDQHPARKVEEVFGLLAAAAVLARTYGPAVVPARAA
;
A
#
# COMPACT_ATOMS: atom_id res chain seq x y z
N MET A 1 -4.25 18.25 -34.96
CA MET A 1 -3.74 16.87 -35.06
C MET A 1 -2.97 16.63 -33.77
N PHE A 2 -3.60 16.00 -32.77
CA PHE A 2 -3.00 15.80 -31.44
C PHE A 2 -2.30 14.43 -31.43
N GLU A 3 -0.98 14.42 -31.35
CA GLU A 3 -0.22 13.21 -31.06
C GLU A 3 -0.24 12.95 -29.54
N LEU A 4 -0.98 11.92 -29.13
CA LEU A 4 -0.85 11.32 -27.81
C LEU A 4 0.50 10.60 -27.73
N HIS A 5 1.46 11.19 -27.02
CA HIS A 5 2.65 10.48 -26.57
C HIS A 5 2.25 9.30 -25.68
N ARG A 6 2.20 8.10 -26.28
CA ARG A 6 2.14 6.84 -25.51
C ARG A 6 3.46 6.69 -24.76
N ARG A 7 3.42 6.87 -23.43
CA ARG A 7 4.51 6.40 -22.57
C ARG A 7 4.59 4.89 -22.66
N THR A 8 5.80 4.39 -22.81
CA THR A 8 6.05 2.95 -22.92
C THR A 8 6.05 2.31 -21.52
N PRO A 9 5.81 0.98 -21.40
CA PRO A 9 5.87 0.28 -20.12
C PRO A 9 7.20 0.48 -19.37
N GLN A 10 8.30 0.60 -20.13
CA GLN A 10 9.63 0.88 -19.60
C GLN A 10 9.75 2.28 -18.98
N ASP A 11 9.01 3.27 -19.50
CA ASP A 11 8.94 4.61 -18.88
C ASP A 11 8.19 4.57 -17.55
N LEU A 12 7.17 3.71 -17.42
CA LEU A 12 6.40 3.56 -16.19
C LEU A 12 7.20 2.81 -15.10
N GLU A 13 7.93 1.75 -15.48
CA GLU A 13 8.84 1.04 -14.58
C GLU A 13 9.98 1.96 -14.10
N ARG A 14 10.58 2.73 -15.02
CA ARG A 14 11.62 3.71 -14.67
C ARG A 14 11.09 4.82 -13.76
N THR A 15 9.89 5.34 -14.03
CA THR A 15 9.24 6.34 -13.16
C THR A 15 8.91 5.75 -11.79
N GLY A 16 8.50 4.48 -11.72
CA GLY A 16 8.26 3.77 -10.47
C GLY A 16 9.53 3.60 -9.63
N HIS A 17 10.65 3.21 -10.26
CA HIS A 17 11.94 3.08 -9.58
C HIS A 17 12.54 4.41 -9.13
N GLU A 18 12.41 5.48 -9.94
CA GLU A 18 12.83 6.83 -9.56
C GLU A 18 11.97 7.36 -8.39
N PHE A 19 10.65 7.09 -8.38
CA PHE A 19 9.74 7.50 -7.31
C PHE A 19 9.99 6.77 -5.98
N VAL A 20 10.32 5.47 -6.01
CA VAL A 20 10.72 4.71 -4.81
C VAL A 20 12.01 5.27 -4.20
N ARG A 21 13.01 5.62 -5.02
CA ARG A 21 14.24 6.27 -4.54
C ARG A 21 13.98 7.65 -3.93
N ASP A 22 13.04 8.42 -4.46
CA ASP A 22 12.71 9.74 -3.93
C ASP A 22 12.01 9.66 -2.56
N ILE A 23 11.18 8.63 -2.34
CA ILE A 23 10.61 8.34 -1.01
C ILE A 23 11.72 7.97 -0.02
N GLU A 24 12.66 7.11 -0.42
CA GLU A 24 13.79 6.71 0.42
C GLU A 24 14.68 7.92 0.79
N ALA A 25 14.94 8.82 -0.17
CA ALA A 25 15.71 10.05 0.06
C ALA A 25 14.97 11.05 0.96
N PHE A 26 13.65 11.19 0.80
CA PHE A 26 12.82 12.05 1.63
C PHE A 26 12.74 11.55 3.09
N VAL A 27 12.65 10.23 3.28
CA VAL A 27 12.68 9.59 4.61
C VAL A 27 14.05 9.76 5.27
N ALA A 28 15.14 9.62 4.52
CA ALA A 28 16.50 9.87 5.01
C ALA A 28 16.72 11.34 5.44
N GLY A 29 16.03 12.30 4.81
CA GLY A 29 16.11 13.72 5.17
C GLY A 29 15.31 14.13 6.41
N THR A 30 14.42 13.27 6.93
CA THR A 30 13.50 13.61 8.03
C THR A 30 13.97 13.10 9.40
N ILE A 31 14.94 12.17 9.45
CA ILE A 31 15.47 11.64 10.72
C ILE A 31 16.78 12.33 11.05
N ALA A 32 16.74 13.24 12.03
CA ALA A 32 17.94 13.81 12.63
C ALA A 32 18.89 12.70 13.10
N ALA A 33 20.16 12.85 12.72
CA ALA A 33 21.22 11.87 12.92
C ALA A 33 21.46 11.50 14.40
N SER A 34 21.53 10.20 14.68
CA SER A 34 22.63 9.55 15.41
C SER A 34 22.36 8.06 15.57
N THR A 35 23.24 7.22 14.98
CA THR A 35 23.70 5.86 15.39
C THR A 35 24.16 5.10 14.12
N PRO A 36 25.33 4.42 14.11
CA PRO A 36 25.98 3.95 12.87
C PRO A 36 25.32 2.70 12.24
N LEU A 37 25.61 2.54 10.94
CA LEU A 37 24.98 1.65 9.95
C LEU A 37 24.97 0.14 10.31
N SER A 38 23.80 -0.36 10.70
CA SER A 38 23.24 -1.55 10.02
C SER A 38 22.71 -1.07 8.66
N THR A 39 22.91 -1.83 7.59
CA THR A 39 22.28 -1.56 6.28
C THR A 39 20.81 -1.18 6.51
N PRO A 40 20.30 -0.04 6.01
CA PRO A 40 18.90 0.29 6.25
C PRO A 40 18.06 -0.78 5.56
N ALA A 41 17.46 -1.65 6.36
CA ALA A 41 16.38 -2.52 5.88
C ALA A 41 15.37 -1.60 5.19
N SER A 42 14.99 -1.96 3.97
CA SER A 42 13.99 -1.22 3.19
C SER A 42 12.74 -1.01 4.05
N LEU A 43 11.95 0.03 3.76
CA LEU A 43 10.70 0.26 4.51
C LEU A 43 9.82 -1.00 4.54
N ILE A 44 9.84 -1.78 3.45
CA ILE A 44 9.13 -3.04 3.28
C ILE A 44 9.63 -4.12 4.25
N GLU A 45 10.95 -4.31 4.34
CA GLU A 45 11.56 -5.26 5.28
C GLU A 45 11.28 -4.86 6.74
N ARG A 46 11.45 -3.58 7.08
CA ARG A 46 11.14 -3.08 8.44
C ARG A 46 9.67 -3.27 8.80
N ALA A 47 8.76 -3.04 7.86
CA ALA A 47 7.34 -3.28 8.08
C ALA A 47 7.03 -4.76 8.27
N TRP A 48 7.72 -5.64 7.54
CA TRP A 48 7.56 -7.08 7.70
C TRP A 48 8.13 -7.60 9.02
N GLU A 49 9.25 -7.06 9.50
CA GLU A 49 9.80 -7.39 10.83
C GLU A 49 8.87 -7.01 11.99
N LEU A 50 8.01 -6.01 11.80
CA LEU A 50 6.98 -5.61 12.77
C LEU A 50 5.75 -6.52 12.76
N ASN A 51 5.62 -7.37 11.74
CA ASN A 51 4.56 -8.37 11.71
C ASN A 51 4.88 -9.43 12.76
N ASP A 52 3.95 -9.65 13.70
CA ASP A 52 4.10 -10.74 14.67
C ASP A 52 4.08 -12.10 13.94
N SER A 53 4.37 -13.17 14.66
CA SER A 53 4.43 -14.56 14.18
C SER A 53 3.17 -15.02 13.45
N TYR A 54 2.06 -14.27 13.54
CA TYR A 54 0.80 -14.54 12.87
C TYR A 54 0.66 -13.74 11.57
N SER A 55 1.08 -14.33 10.46
CA SER A 55 0.98 -13.75 9.09
C SER A 55 -0.17 -14.31 8.26
N ASP A 56 -0.99 -15.22 8.81
CA ASP A 56 -2.07 -15.92 8.10
C ASP A 56 -3.09 -14.97 7.47
N TRP A 57 -3.25 -13.77 8.02
CA TRP A 57 -4.15 -12.73 7.50
C TRP A 57 -3.79 -12.26 6.08
N LEU A 58 -2.55 -12.52 5.63
CA LEU A 58 -2.11 -12.25 4.26
C LEU A 58 -2.46 -13.39 3.29
N PHE A 59 -2.73 -14.59 3.82
CA PHE A 59 -3.05 -15.80 3.07
C PHE A 59 -4.55 -16.10 3.06
N TRP A 60 -5.23 -15.75 4.16
CA TRP A 60 -6.63 -16.03 4.41
C TRP A 60 -7.36 -14.76 4.84
N GLY A 61 -8.45 -14.48 4.14
CA GLY A 61 -9.35 -13.39 4.50
C GLY A 61 -10.06 -13.66 5.81
N ALA A 62 -10.64 -12.61 6.40
CA ALA A 62 -11.51 -12.73 7.56
C ALA A 62 -12.76 -13.59 7.27
N SER A 63 -13.15 -13.70 5.99
CA SER A 63 -14.18 -14.63 5.52
C SER A 63 -13.77 -16.11 5.53
N GLY A 64 -12.48 -16.42 5.74
CA GLY A 64 -11.91 -17.75 5.58
C GLY A 64 -11.60 -18.11 4.12
N MET A 65 -11.82 -17.20 3.17
CA MET A 65 -11.46 -17.41 1.77
C MET A 65 -9.96 -17.14 1.55
N PRO A 66 -9.29 -17.96 0.72
CA PRO A 66 -7.89 -17.73 0.40
C PRO A 66 -7.73 -16.47 -0.46
N MET A 67 -6.64 -15.76 -0.25
CA MET A 67 -6.25 -14.58 -1.04
C MET A 67 -4.85 -14.78 -1.61
N THR A 68 -4.49 -13.97 -2.61
CA THR A 68 -3.13 -13.90 -3.16
C THR A 68 -2.51 -12.54 -2.91
N GLY A 69 -1.17 -12.51 -2.83
CA GLY A 69 -0.42 -11.25 -2.77
C GLY A 69 -0.73 -10.35 -3.96
N GLU A 70 -0.90 -10.92 -5.15
CA GLU A 70 -1.25 -10.16 -6.36
C GLU A 70 -2.67 -9.56 -6.29
N GLN A 71 -3.66 -10.27 -5.74
CA GLN A 71 -5.01 -9.71 -5.55
C GLN A 71 -5.00 -8.52 -4.60
N ILE A 72 -4.23 -8.62 -3.51
CA ILE A 72 -4.08 -7.54 -2.52
C ILE A 72 -3.36 -6.35 -3.16
N ALA A 73 -2.29 -6.60 -3.92
CA ALA A 73 -1.53 -5.56 -4.62
C ALA A 73 -2.37 -4.84 -5.68
N ALA A 74 -3.08 -5.59 -6.52
CA ALA A 74 -3.97 -5.04 -7.54
C ALA A 74 -5.09 -4.17 -6.92
N HIS A 75 -5.55 -4.48 -5.71
CA HIS A 75 -6.52 -3.66 -5.00
C HIS A 75 -5.93 -2.31 -4.57
N ALA A 76 -4.69 -2.30 -4.04
CA ALA A 76 -4.00 -1.04 -3.72
C ALA A 76 -3.77 -0.17 -4.97
N GLU A 77 -3.40 -0.79 -6.08
CA GLU A 77 -3.21 -0.11 -7.37
C GLU A 77 -4.52 0.48 -7.89
N ALA A 78 -5.62 -0.28 -7.84
CA ALA A 78 -6.94 0.22 -8.24
C ALA A 78 -7.40 1.42 -7.37
N ALA A 79 -7.11 1.39 -6.07
CA ALA A 79 -7.37 2.54 -5.19
C ALA A 79 -6.50 3.76 -5.56
N ALA A 80 -5.23 3.55 -5.90
CA ALA A 80 -4.36 4.62 -6.39
C ALA A 80 -4.88 5.21 -7.72
N ASP A 81 -5.35 4.38 -8.65
CA ASP A 81 -5.94 4.83 -9.91
C ASP A 81 -7.18 5.69 -9.69
N TYR A 82 -8.06 5.27 -8.77
CA TYR A 82 -9.22 6.05 -8.37
C TYR A 82 -8.81 7.39 -7.77
N LEU A 83 -7.89 7.42 -6.79
CA LEU A 83 -7.45 8.67 -6.15
C LEU A 83 -6.75 9.63 -7.12
N ARG A 84 -6.02 9.12 -8.12
CA ARG A 84 -5.42 9.97 -9.18
C ARG A 84 -6.49 10.68 -10.01
N THR A 85 -7.64 10.04 -10.20
CA THR A 85 -8.74 10.59 -11.00
C THR A 85 -9.65 11.49 -10.18
N ALA A 86 -10.03 11.04 -8.97
CA ALA A 86 -10.98 11.74 -8.10
C ALA A 86 -10.34 12.88 -7.28
N GLY A 87 -9.01 12.85 -7.13
CA GLY A 87 -8.25 13.76 -6.28
C GLY A 87 -8.37 13.40 -4.80
N TRP A 88 -7.27 12.92 -4.21
CA TRP A 88 -7.18 12.64 -2.78
C TRP A 88 -7.55 13.87 -1.94
N ASN A 89 -8.25 13.64 -0.82
CA ASN A 89 -8.59 14.66 0.16
C ASN A 89 -8.60 14.05 1.57
N PRO A 90 -7.81 14.56 2.53
CA PRO A 90 -7.72 14.02 3.89
C PRO A 90 -9.01 14.26 4.71
N SER A 91 -9.95 15.06 4.21
CA SER A 91 -11.23 15.26 4.89
C SER A 91 -12.11 14.02 4.79
N TYR A 92 -12.48 13.46 5.93
CA TYR A 92 -13.49 12.40 6.00
C TYR A 92 -14.79 12.75 5.25
N LYS A 93 -15.22 14.03 5.29
CA LYS A 93 -16.43 14.49 4.59
C LYS A 93 -16.30 14.47 3.08
N ALA A 94 -15.07 14.50 2.54
CA ALA A 94 -14.84 14.50 1.11
C ALA A 94 -15.01 13.10 0.50
N GLY A 95 -14.95 12.03 1.30
CA GLY A 95 -15.06 10.64 0.81
C GLY A 95 -13.99 10.27 -0.20
N ARG A 96 -12.78 10.82 -0.05
CA ARG A 96 -11.64 10.65 -0.98
C ARG A 96 -10.34 10.33 -0.24
N GLY A 97 -10.45 9.58 0.86
CA GLY A 97 -9.32 8.97 1.54
C GLY A 97 -9.02 7.56 1.01
N ILE A 98 -7.97 6.93 1.55
CA ILE A 98 -7.53 5.57 1.20
C ILE A 98 -8.66 4.54 1.38
N ASN A 99 -9.37 4.58 2.52
CA ASN A 99 -10.42 3.60 2.80
C ASN A 99 -11.63 3.76 1.85
N ASP A 100 -11.95 4.99 1.46
CA ASP A 100 -13.00 5.25 0.47
C ASP A 100 -12.59 4.72 -0.91
N ALA A 101 -11.32 4.92 -1.28
CA ALA A 101 -10.77 4.42 -2.54
C ALA A 101 -10.78 2.90 -2.64
N LEU A 102 -10.40 2.20 -1.56
CA LEU A 102 -10.49 0.74 -1.49
C LEU A 102 -11.93 0.26 -1.57
N THR A 103 -12.84 0.92 -0.84
CA THR A 103 -14.26 0.58 -0.89
C THR A 103 -14.84 0.81 -2.30
N TYR A 104 -14.46 1.90 -2.96
CA TYR A 104 -14.82 2.17 -4.34
C TYR A 104 -14.31 1.07 -5.28
N ALA A 105 -13.04 0.66 -5.15
CA ALA A 105 -12.46 -0.40 -5.96
C ALA A 105 -13.22 -1.73 -5.81
N VAL A 106 -13.58 -2.13 -4.58
CA VAL A 106 -14.44 -3.32 -4.35
C VAL A 106 -15.78 -3.20 -5.08
N ASN A 107 -16.43 -2.04 -4.99
CA ASN A 107 -17.79 -1.85 -5.54
C ASN A 107 -17.82 -1.70 -7.06
N THR A 108 -16.68 -1.41 -7.69
CA THR A 108 -16.62 -1.08 -9.13
C THR A 108 -15.76 -2.03 -9.94
N ASP A 109 -15.06 -2.98 -9.30
CA ASP A 109 -14.27 -3.97 -10.02
C ASP A 109 -15.18 -4.96 -10.78
N PRO A 110 -15.18 -4.95 -12.13
CA PRO A 110 -16.09 -5.78 -12.92
C PRO A 110 -15.76 -7.28 -12.80
N GLY A 111 -14.53 -7.60 -12.38
CA GLY A 111 -14.08 -8.97 -12.19
C GLY A 111 -14.36 -9.55 -10.80
N SER A 112 -14.89 -8.76 -9.86
CA SER A 112 -15.04 -9.16 -8.44
C SER A 112 -13.75 -9.73 -7.84
N ARG A 113 -12.61 -9.20 -8.26
CA ARG A 113 -11.25 -9.57 -7.82
C ARG A 113 -10.96 -9.09 -6.41
N PHE A 114 -11.63 -8.02 -6.00
CA PHE A 114 -11.44 -7.36 -4.71
C PHE A 114 -12.63 -7.63 -3.79
N SER A 115 -12.36 -7.71 -2.50
CA SER A 115 -13.37 -7.95 -1.48
C SER A 115 -13.02 -7.22 -0.18
N THR A 116 -13.95 -7.29 0.78
CA THR A 116 -13.68 -6.86 2.16
C THR A 116 -12.42 -7.51 2.74
N ASP A 117 -12.09 -8.75 2.37
CA ASP A 117 -10.89 -9.42 2.86
C ASP A 117 -9.60 -8.73 2.39
N THR A 118 -9.50 -8.47 1.08
CA THR A 118 -8.33 -7.75 0.52
C THR A 118 -8.21 -6.33 1.09
N ARG A 119 -9.33 -5.67 1.40
CA ARG A 119 -9.35 -4.36 2.06
C ARG A 119 -8.82 -4.43 3.49
N LEU A 120 -9.21 -5.45 4.25
CA LEU A 120 -8.73 -5.66 5.63
C LEU A 120 -7.24 -6.02 5.63
N ALA A 121 -6.79 -6.87 4.71
CA ALA A 121 -5.36 -7.15 4.56
C ALA A 121 -4.57 -5.88 4.25
N LEU A 122 -5.05 -5.03 3.33
CA LEU A 122 -4.40 -3.75 3.05
C LEU A 122 -4.37 -2.82 4.26
N ARG A 123 -5.43 -2.79 5.07
CA ARG A 123 -5.42 -2.03 6.34
C ARG A 123 -4.27 -2.48 7.24
N SER A 124 -4.12 -3.78 7.46
CA SER A 124 -3.03 -4.33 8.27
C SER A 124 -1.65 -4.01 7.67
N ILE A 125 -1.48 -4.11 6.35
CA ILE A 125 -0.25 -3.72 5.66
C ILE A 125 0.07 -2.24 5.88
N PHE A 126 -0.90 -1.34 5.74
CA PHE A 126 -0.69 0.09 5.97
C PHE A 126 -0.28 0.39 7.41
N GLU A 127 -0.91 -0.25 8.38
CA GLU A 127 -0.56 -0.05 9.80
C GLU A 127 0.89 -0.50 10.07
N LEU A 128 1.34 -1.60 9.48
CA LEU A 128 2.75 -2.03 9.54
C LEU A 128 3.69 -1.02 8.88
N LEU A 129 3.37 -0.58 7.65
CA LEU A 129 4.18 0.40 6.92
C LEU A 129 4.26 1.75 7.64
N ILE A 130 3.16 2.24 8.21
CA ILE A 130 3.13 3.49 8.98
C ILE A 130 3.97 3.34 10.25
N ARG A 131 3.86 2.22 10.97
CA ARG A 131 4.72 1.96 12.15
C ARG A 131 6.19 1.93 11.77
N ALA A 132 6.55 1.25 10.68
CA ALA A 132 7.93 1.21 10.18
C ALA A 132 8.45 2.58 9.72
N LEU A 133 7.57 3.40 9.12
CA LEU A 133 7.89 4.74 8.64
C LEU A 133 8.11 5.73 9.80
N THR A 134 7.29 5.63 10.85
CA THR A 134 7.22 6.64 11.92
C THR A 134 7.92 6.23 13.22
N GLY A 135 8.21 4.94 13.40
CA GLY A 135 8.66 4.38 14.67
C GLY A 135 7.58 4.30 15.75
N ALA A 136 6.32 4.59 15.41
CA ALA A 136 5.22 4.52 16.36
C ALA A 136 4.93 3.06 16.78
N PRO A 137 4.60 2.79 18.05
CA PRO A 137 4.26 1.44 18.50
C PRO A 137 2.93 0.95 17.92
N PHE A 138 2.04 1.87 17.58
CA PHE A 138 0.72 1.63 17.01
C PHE A 138 0.44 2.65 15.91
N ALA A 139 -0.33 2.24 14.90
CA ALA A 139 -0.85 3.11 13.86
C ALA A 139 -2.26 2.68 13.48
N ASP A 140 -3.09 3.64 13.12
CA ASP A 140 -4.36 3.41 12.44
C ASP A 140 -4.31 4.13 11.10
N SER A 141 -4.47 3.39 10.01
CA SER A 141 -4.30 3.93 8.66
C SER A 141 -5.37 4.95 8.28
N VAL A 142 -6.58 4.86 8.83
CA VAL A 142 -7.67 5.81 8.57
C VAL A 142 -7.39 7.14 9.26
N ILE A 143 -6.97 7.10 10.53
CA ILE A 143 -6.60 8.31 11.26
C ILE A 143 -5.34 8.93 10.65
N TRP A 144 -4.37 8.12 10.23
CA TRP A 144 -3.16 8.59 9.57
C TRP A 144 -3.50 9.34 8.28
N ASP A 145 -4.28 8.75 7.38
CA ASP A 145 -4.68 9.34 6.09
C ASP A 145 -5.45 10.65 6.25
N GLN A 146 -6.26 10.77 7.30
CA GLN A 146 -7.06 11.97 7.57
C GLN A 146 -6.29 13.08 8.28
N HIS A 147 -5.05 12.84 8.69
CA HIS A 147 -4.30 13.83 9.45
C HIS A 147 -4.03 15.08 8.57
N PRO A 148 -4.31 16.32 9.03
CA PRO A 148 -4.19 17.53 8.20
C PRO A 148 -2.78 17.79 7.64
N ALA A 149 -1.76 17.21 8.26
CA ALA A 149 -0.37 17.29 7.83
C ALA A 149 0.01 16.24 6.76
N ARG A 150 -0.91 15.37 6.32
CA ARG A 150 -0.62 14.40 5.26
C ARG A 150 -0.49 15.08 3.91
N LYS A 151 0.37 14.50 3.09
CA LYS A 151 0.56 14.89 1.70
C LYS A 151 0.11 13.79 0.76
N VAL A 152 -0.33 14.20 -0.42
CA VAL A 152 -0.82 13.30 -1.46
C VAL A 152 0.25 12.30 -1.90
N GLU A 153 1.52 12.72 -1.93
CA GLU A 153 2.65 11.87 -2.30
C GLU A 153 2.90 10.75 -1.28
N GLU A 154 2.69 11.04 0.02
CA GLU A 154 2.84 10.04 1.08
C GLU A 154 1.75 8.97 0.98
N VAL A 155 0.53 9.36 0.58
CA VAL A 155 -0.60 8.43 0.37
C VAL A 155 -0.34 7.52 -0.83
N PHE A 156 0.11 8.08 -1.95
CA PHE A 156 0.47 7.27 -3.12
C PHE A 156 1.69 6.38 -2.86
N GLY A 157 2.68 6.88 -2.11
CA GLY A 157 3.82 6.09 -1.66
C GLY A 157 3.40 4.91 -0.79
N LEU A 158 2.45 5.13 0.13
CA LEU A 158 1.93 4.07 1.01
C LEU A 158 1.17 2.98 0.21
N LEU A 159 0.35 3.37 -0.77
CA LEU A 159 -0.35 2.44 -1.65
C LEU A 159 0.62 1.60 -2.50
N ALA A 160 1.64 2.24 -3.08
CA ALA A 160 2.68 1.55 -3.84
C ALA A 160 3.49 0.59 -2.96
N ALA A 161 3.91 1.04 -1.77
CA ALA A 161 4.63 0.21 -0.82
C ALA A 161 3.79 -1.00 -0.35
N ALA A 162 2.48 -0.82 -0.16
CA ALA A 162 1.59 -1.93 0.18
C ALA A 162 1.46 -2.96 -0.94
N ALA A 163 1.39 -2.51 -2.21
CA ALA A 163 1.38 -3.41 -3.35
C ALA A 163 2.68 -4.23 -3.45
N VAL A 164 3.83 -3.59 -3.22
CA VAL A 164 5.12 -4.28 -3.18
C VAL A 164 5.17 -5.29 -2.03
N LEU A 165 4.81 -4.89 -0.81
CA LEU A 165 4.81 -5.77 0.36
C LEU A 165 3.91 -6.99 0.14
N ALA A 166 2.69 -6.78 -0.38
CA ALA A 166 1.75 -7.85 -0.68
C ALA A 166 2.31 -8.85 -1.70
N ARG A 167 2.98 -8.40 -2.76
CA ARG A 167 3.64 -9.29 -3.74
C ARG A 167 4.84 -10.03 -3.15
N THR A 168 5.61 -9.37 -2.29
CA THR A 168 6.83 -9.93 -1.70
C THR A 168 6.53 -11.05 -0.70
N TYR A 169 5.53 -10.85 0.17
CA TYR A 169 5.28 -11.76 1.29
C TYR A 169 3.96 -12.52 1.20
N GLY A 170 3.04 -12.09 0.33
CA GLY A 170 1.78 -12.78 0.12
C GLY A 170 1.95 -14.04 -0.73
N PRO A 171 0.97 -14.95 -0.69
CA PRO A 171 1.03 -16.17 -1.50
C PRO A 171 0.93 -15.84 -2.99
N ALA A 172 1.83 -16.44 -3.77
CA ALA A 172 1.87 -16.27 -5.23
C ALA A 172 0.69 -16.91 -5.96
N VAL A 173 0.12 -17.96 -5.36
CA VAL A 173 -1.06 -18.68 -5.86
C VAL A 173 -2.00 -18.93 -4.70
N VAL A 174 -3.29 -19.08 -5.00
CA VAL A 174 -4.31 -19.39 -3.99
C VAL A 174 -3.87 -20.65 -3.22
N PRO A 175 -3.69 -20.59 -1.89
CA PRO A 175 -3.29 -21.75 -1.11
C PRO A 175 -4.27 -22.90 -1.31
N ALA A 176 -3.74 -24.08 -1.63
CA ALA A 176 -4.54 -25.28 -1.84
C ALA A 176 -5.33 -25.60 -0.57
N ARG A 177 -6.59 -26.00 -0.73
CA ARG A 177 -7.45 -26.43 0.37
C ARG A 177 -6.79 -27.64 1.05
N ALA A 178 -6.54 -27.55 2.35
CA ALA A 178 -6.15 -28.73 3.13
C ALA A 178 -7.29 -29.75 3.04
N ALA A 179 -6.98 -30.94 2.53
CA ALA A 179 -7.91 -32.05 2.36
C ALA A 179 -8.26 -32.70 3.71
#